data_AF-A0A2T2SNL2-F1
#
_entry.id   AF-A0A2T2SNL2-F1
#
_cell.length_a   1.000
_cell.length_b   1.000
_cell.length_c   1.000
_cell.angle_alpha   90.00
_cell.angle_beta   90.00
_cell.angle_gamma   90.00
#
_symmetry.space_group_name_H-M   'P 1'
#
loop_
_entity.id
_entity.type
_entity.pdbx_description
1 polymer ?
#
loop_
_entity_poly.entity_id
_entity_poly.type
_entity_poly.pdbx_seq_one_letter_code
_entity_poly.pdbx_strand_id
1 'polypeptide(L)'
;MWPLAATLGDVLIVGGLAALVALLAGSDAVVPPSTAGWALLLGLSFAASLFFEWAARRLRLWNYRPAMPTVRLGGEAVGLAPVAQITLLPALSLWLAGAFPHPF
;
A
#
# COMPACT_ATOMS: atom_id res chain seq x y z
N MET A 1 -10.26 -18.60 -9.54
CA MET A 1 -10.22 -17.15 -9.88
C MET A 1 -9.78 -16.34 -8.65
N TRP A 2 -8.53 -16.43 -8.20
CA TRP A 2 -8.17 -15.89 -6.88
C TRP A 2 -6.84 -15.12 -6.85
N PRO A 3 -5.70 -15.66 -7.31
CA PRO A 3 -4.43 -14.93 -7.22
C PRO A 3 -4.36 -13.75 -8.20
N LEU A 4 -4.78 -13.92 -9.46
CA LEU A 4 -4.70 -12.85 -10.46
C LEU A 4 -5.51 -11.60 -10.10
N ALA A 5 -6.69 -11.77 -9.50
CA ALA A 5 -7.52 -10.65 -9.08
C ALA A 5 -6.88 -9.89 -7.89
N ALA A 6 -6.30 -10.62 -6.95
CA ALA A 6 -5.55 -10.03 -5.84
C ALA A 6 -4.30 -9.29 -6.33
N THR A 7 -3.52 -9.90 -7.22
CA THR A 7 -2.34 -9.26 -7.83
C THR A 7 -2.72 -8.01 -8.62
N LEU A 8 -3.81 -8.06 -9.40
CA LEU A 8 -4.30 -6.88 -10.11
C LEU A 8 -4.71 -5.78 -9.14
N GLY A 9 -5.38 -6.12 -8.04
CA GLY A 9 -5.70 -5.20 -6.96
C GLY A 9 -4.45 -4.54 -6.38
N ASP A 10 -3.42 -5.31 -6.07
CA ASP A 10 -2.15 -4.79 -5.55
C ASP A 10 -1.49 -3.83 -6.55
N VAL A 11 -1.47 -4.16 -7.85
CA VAL A 11 -0.92 -3.30 -8.90
C VAL A 11 -1.68 -1.97 -8.97
N LEU A 12 -3.02 -2.02 -8.92
CA LEU A 12 -3.86 -0.82 -8.95
C LEU A 12 -3.66 0.05 -7.70
N ILE A 13 -3.55 -0.56 -6.51
CA ILE A 13 -3.32 0.16 -5.25
C ILE A 13 -1.93 0.81 -5.27
N VAL A 14 -0.90 0.06 -5.64
CA VAL A 14 0.49 0.56 -5.71
C VAL A 14 0.60 1.71 -6.70
N GLY A 15 0.13 1.51 -7.94
CA GLY A 15 0.15 2.55 -8.97
C GLY A 15 -0.69 3.76 -8.60
N GLY A 16 -1.86 3.54 -8.01
CA GLY A 16 -2.75 4.61 -7.55
C GLY A 16 -2.13 5.46 -6.42
N LEU A 17 -1.47 4.83 -5.45
CA LEU A 17 -0.79 5.54 -4.36
C LEU A 17 0.41 6.35 -4.86
N ALA A 18 1.22 5.77 -5.76
CA ALA A 18 2.32 6.50 -6.38
C ALA A 18 1.81 7.69 -7.21
N ALA A 19 0.75 7.50 -8.00
CA ALA A 19 0.12 8.57 -8.75
C ALA A 19 -0.45 9.67 -7.83
N LEU A 20 -1.08 9.29 -6.71
CA LEU A 20 -1.59 10.24 -5.72
C LEU A 20 -0.46 11.07 -5.09
N VAL A 21 0.65 10.45 -4.74
CA VAL A 21 1.85 11.16 -4.24
C VAL A 21 2.36 12.15 -5.29
N ALA A 22 2.46 11.73 -6.55
CA ALA A 22 2.90 12.60 -7.64
C ALA A 22 1.94 13.78 -7.86
N LEU A 23 0.62 13.56 -7.71
CA LEU A 23 -0.38 14.63 -7.82
C LEU A 23 -0.31 15.63 -6.67
N LEU A 24 -0.02 15.16 -5.45
CA LEU A 24 0.00 16.01 -4.25
C LEU A 24 1.33 16.77 -4.07
N ALA A 25 2.45 16.16 -4.42
CA ALA A 25 3.79 16.68 -4.13
C ALA A 25 4.67 16.88 -5.38
N GLY A 26 4.14 16.63 -6.57
CA GLY A 26 4.85 16.71 -7.85
C GLY A 26 5.52 15.39 -8.25
N SER A 27 5.83 15.24 -9.55
CA SER A 27 6.50 14.07 -10.12
C SER A 27 7.85 13.77 -9.46
N ASP A 28 8.54 14.82 -9.04
CA ASP A 28 9.87 14.74 -8.41
C ASP A 28 9.80 14.10 -7.01
N ALA A 29 8.61 13.94 -6.43
CA ALA A 29 8.41 13.17 -5.22
C ALA A 29 8.45 11.65 -5.46
N VAL A 30 8.38 11.21 -6.71
CA VAL A 30 8.23 9.79 -7.10
C VAL A 30 9.36 9.32 -8.02
N VAL A 31 9.97 10.21 -8.82
CA VAL A 31 11.03 9.85 -9.78
C VAL A 31 12.12 10.94 -9.86
N PRO A 32 13.30 10.75 -9.25
CA PRO A 32 13.59 9.86 -8.12
C PRO A 32 12.99 10.41 -6.81
N PRO A 33 12.49 9.57 -5.89
CA PRO A 33 11.84 10.08 -4.67
C PRO A 33 12.82 10.79 -3.74
N SER A 34 12.49 12.04 -3.37
CA SER A 34 13.15 12.73 -2.26
C SER A 34 12.81 12.07 -0.91
N THR A 35 13.54 12.39 0.17
CA THR A 35 13.23 11.92 1.53
C THR A 35 11.79 12.26 1.94
N ALA A 36 11.31 13.46 1.55
CA ALA A 36 9.93 13.87 1.78
C ALA A 36 8.94 13.04 0.93
N GLY A 37 9.29 12.70 -0.32
CA GLY A 37 8.51 11.81 -1.17
C GLY A 37 8.37 10.40 -0.58
N TRP A 38 9.46 9.84 -0.04
CA TRP A 38 9.43 8.57 0.69
C TRP A 38 8.51 8.61 1.92
N ALA A 39 8.63 9.66 2.73
CA ALA A 39 7.78 9.83 3.90
C ALA A 39 6.31 9.98 3.53
N LEU A 40 6.00 10.75 2.48
CA LEU A 40 4.63 10.93 1.99
C LEU A 40 4.05 9.61 1.47
N LEU A 41 4.83 8.88 0.67
CA LEU A 41 4.41 7.59 0.12
C LEU A 41 4.14 6.58 1.23
N LEU A 42 5.06 6.41 2.18
CA LEU A 42 4.88 5.49 3.31
C LEU A 42 3.70 5.90 4.18
N GLY A 43 3.56 7.20 4.48
CA GLY A 43 2.47 7.72 5.30
C GLY A 43 1.10 7.53 4.65
N LEU A 44 0.96 7.90 3.37
CA LEU A 44 -0.29 7.72 2.62
C LEU A 44 -0.62 6.24 2.43
N SER A 45 0.37 5.42 2.10
CA SER A 45 0.18 3.98 1.92
C SER A 45 -0.24 3.31 3.24
N PHE A 46 0.36 3.71 4.36
CA PHE A 46 -0.06 3.26 5.69
C PHE A 46 -1.50 3.64 6.01
N ALA A 47 -1.86 4.91 5.83
CA ALA A 47 -3.22 5.39 6.08
C ALA A 47 -4.25 4.68 5.18
N ALA A 48 -3.94 4.52 3.89
CA ALA A 48 -4.78 3.80 2.94
C ALA A 48 -4.94 2.33 3.32
N SER A 49 -3.86 1.67 3.77
CA SER A 49 -3.90 0.26 4.17
C SER A 49 -4.80 0.02 5.38
N LEU A 50 -4.74 0.90 6.39
CA LEU A 50 -5.63 0.86 7.54
C LEU A 50 -7.09 1.04 7.12
N PHE A 51 -7.35 1.98 6.21
CA PHE A 51 -8.69 2.24 5.70
C PHE A 51 -9.24 1.05 4.90
N PHE A 52 -8.46 0.51 3.96
CA PHE A 52 -8.88 -0.63 3.13
C PHE A 52 -9.14 -1.87 3.98
N GLU A 53 -8.25 -2.18 4.92
CA GLU A 53 -8.44 -3.32 5.81
C GLU A 53 -9.67 -3.10 6.69
N TRP A 54 -9.79 -1.93 7.33
CA TRP A 54 -10.97 -1.61 8.14
C TRP A 54 -12.28 -1.75 7.34
N ALA A 55 -12.32 -1.24 6.11
CA ALA A 55 -13.48 -1.37 5.23
C ALA A 55 -13.75 -2.83 4.85
N ALA A 56 -12.71 -3.61 4.52
CA ALA A 56 -12.83 -5.03 4.20
C ALA A 56 -13.38 -5.85 5.37
N ARG A 57 -12.93 -5.55 6.60
CA ARG A 57 -13.47 -6.13 7.84
C ARG A 57 -14.92 -5.77 8.05
N ARG A 58 -15.25 -4.49 7.91
CA ARG A 58 -16.60 -3.95 8.09
C ARG A 58 -17.59 -4.57 7.11
N LEU A 59 -17.17 -4.78 5.87
CA LEU A 59 -17.93 -5.43 4.80
C LEU A 59 -17.88 -6.97 4.86
N ARG A 60 -17.18 -7.54 5.85
CA ARG A 60 -17.01 -8.99 6.06
C ARG A 60 -16.47 -9.74 4.84
N LEU A 61 -15.54 -9.10 4.10
CA LEU A 61 -14.93 -9.70 2.90
C LEU A 61 -14.03 -10.90 3.24
N TRP A 62 -13.43 -10.92 4.44
CA TRP A 62 -12.69 -12.08 4.96
C TRP A 62 -12.72 -12.13 6.49
N ASN A 63 -12.16 -13.19 7.08
CA ASN A 63 -12.05 -13.42 8.53
C ASN A 63 -10.63 -13.78 8.95
N TYR A 64 -10.17 -13.19 10.06
CA TYR A 64 -8.90 -13.54 10.67
C TYR A 64 -9.02 -14.73 11.61
N ARG A 65 -7.96 -15.54 11.66
CA ARG A 65 -7.82 -16.62 12.64
C ARG A 65 -7.11 -16.08 13.89
N PRO A 66 -7.32 -16.68 15.08
CA PRO A 66 -6.70 -16.23 16.32
C PRO A 66 -5.16 -16.13 16.29
N ALA A 67 -4.50 -16.94 15.46
CA ALA A 67 -3.05 -16.94 15.31
C ALA A 67 -2.51 -15.78 14.43
N MET A 68 -3.38 -15.01 13.79
CA MET A 68 -2.98 -13.91 12.91
C MET A 68 -2.87 -12.61 13.72
N PRO A 69 -1.76 -11.85 13.62
CA PRO A 69 -1.60 -10.63 14.39
C PRO A 69 -2.53 -9.53 13.85
N THR A 70 -3.36 -8.99 14.74
CA THR A 70 -4.31 -7.92 14.44
C THR A 70 -4.25 -6.81 15.48
N VAL A 71 -4.61 -5.59 15.09
CA VAL A 71 -4.85 -4.45 15.98
C VAL A 71 -6.32 -4.06 15.94
N ARG A 72 -6.86 -3.53 17.05
CA ARG A 72 -8.24 -3.02 17.08
C ARG A 72 -8.28 -1.58 16.61
N LEU A 73 -9.08 -1.30 15.59
CA LEU A 73 -9.30 0.04 15.06
C LEU A 73 -10.80 0.24 14.80
N GLY A 74 -11.42 1.23 15.44
CA GLY A 74 -12.84 1.55 15.24
C GLY A 74 -13.79 0.37 15.48
N GLY A 75 -13.46 -0.52 16.42
CA GLY A 75 -14.24 -1.71 16.74
C GLY A 75 -13.93 -2.96 15.90
N GLU A 76 -13.22 -2.82 14.78
CA GLU A 76 -12.85 -3.92 13.88
C GLU A 76 -11.41 -4.42 14.16
N ALA A 77 -11.15 -5.69 13.83
CA ALA A 77 -9.82 -6.29 13.91
C ALA A 77 -9.08 -6.16 12.57
N VAL A 78 -8.12 -5.24 12.51
CA VAL A 78 -7.30 -4.93 11.32
C VAL A 78 -6.03 -5.77 11.36
N GLY A 79 -5.72 -6.55 10.32
CA GLY A 79 -4.54 -7.40 10.29
C GLY A 79 -3.27 -6.63 9.98
N LEU A 80 -2.18 -7.01 10.65
CA LEU A 80 -0.89 -6.33 10.47
C LEU A 80 -0.21 -6.69 9.15
N ALA A 81 -0.42 -7.91 8.63
CA ALA A 81 0.22 -8.35 7.40
C ALA A 81 -0.26 -7.56 6.16
N PRO A 82 -1.57 -7.40 5.90
CA PRO A 82 -2.03 -6.56 4.77
C PRO A 82 -1.64 -5.10 4.91
N VAL A 83 -1.66 -4.57 6.14
CA VAL A 83 -1.19 -3.21 6.45
C VAL A 83 0.27 -3.05 6.05
N ALA A 84 1.15 -3.95 6.50
CA ALA A 84 2.57 -3.92 6.14
C ALA A 84 2.79 -4.08 4.63
N GLN A 85 2.04 -4.96 3.97
CA GLN A 85 2.12 -5.18 2.53
C GLN A 85 1.81 -3.90 1.75
N ILE A 86 0.63 -3.30 1.95
CA ILE A 86 0.22 -2.10 1.20
C ILE A 86 1.09 -0.89 1.59
N THR A 87 1.60 -0.83 2.83
CA THR A 87 2.52 0.25 3.25
C THR A 87 3.87 0.18 2.53
N LEU A 88 4.46 -1.02 2.44
CA LEU A 88 5.83 -1.20 1.96
C LEU A 88 5.91 -1.45 0.45
N LEU A 89 4.92 -2.12 -0.13
CA LEU A 89 4.96 -2.55 -1.53
C LEU A 89 5.11 -1.37 -2.52
N PRO A 90 4.40 -0.22 -2.36
CA PRO A 90 4.61 0.92 -3.24
C PRO A 90 6.03 1.47 -3.14
N ALA A 91 6.56 1.56 -1.92
CA ALA A 91 7.89 2.09 -1.70
C ALA A 91 8.97 1.16 -2.29
N LEU A 92 8.85 -0.15 -2.05
CA LEU A 92 9.73 -1.16 -2.64
C LEU A 92 9.64 -1.18 -4.17
N SER A 93 8.44 -0.99 -4.74
CA SER A 93 8.26 -0.96 -6.20
C SER A 93 9.00 0.21 -6.84
N LEU A 94 8.91 1.41 -6.26
CA LEU A 94 9.67 2.57 -6.74
C LEU A 94 11.17 2.40 -6.54
N TRP A 95 11.59 1.83 -5.41
CA TRP A 95 13.00 1.59 -5.14
C TRP A 95 13.60 0.61 -6.16
N LEU A 96 12.90 -0.49 -6.45
CA LEU A 96 13.31 -1.45 -7.49
C LEU A 96 13.32 -0.80 -8.88
N ALA A 97 12.31 -0.01 -9.22
CA ALA A 97 12.26 0.69 -10.50
C ALA A 97 13.43 1.67 -10.69
N GLY A 98 13.84 2.36 -9.62
CA GLY A 98 15.01 3.25 -9.63
C GLY A 98 16.36 2.53 -9.56
N ALA A 99 16.43 1.36 -8.91
CA ALA A 99 17.65 0.57 -8.76
C ALA A 99 18.00 -0.23 -10.02
N PHE A 100 17.01 -0.58 -10.84
CA PHE A 100 17.17 -1.23 -12.14
C PHE A 100 16.64 -0.33 -13.26
N PRO A 101 17.29 0.82 -13.53
CA PRO A 101 16.91 1.66 -14.64
C PRO A 101 17.14 0.87 -15.92
N HIS A 102 16.05 0.50 -16.61
CA HIS A 102 16.16 -0.13 -17.92
C HIS A 102 16.68 0.91 -18.93
N PRO A 103 17.68 0.57 -19.75
CA PRO A 103 18.12 1.42 -20.84
C PRO A 103 17.06 1.35 -21.95
N PHE A 104 16.10 2.27 -21.92
CA PHE A 104 15.27 2.59 -23.07
C PHE A 104 15.35 4.09 -23.31
#